data_AF-A0AAE3Y9X6-F1
#
_entry.id   AF-A0AAE3Y9X6-F1
#
_cell.length_a   1.000
_cell.length_b   1.000
_cell.length_c   1.000
_cell.angle_alpha   90.00
_cell.angle_beta   90.00
_cell.angle_gamma   90.00
#
_symmetry.space_group_name_H-M   'P 1'
#
loop_
_entity.id
_entity.type
_entity.pdbx_description
1 polymer ?
#
loop_
_entity_poly.entity_id
_entity_poly.type
_entity_poly.pdbx_seq_one_letter_code
_entity_poly.pdbx_strand_id
1 'polypeptide(L)'
;MKKNIAQKFSIILSVLIVILIVLSFVHESFWIKQMLKKPRYTVAEATTDWHQKNNNGVGTDYKYRVKDKIYFATTNCSYQKGDQFLIIFDSLKPKNAKVLGIYSIENYLIDLKIPVNGWKYEDVPFKIDSNTIKKYVQDGNIEPFEYDQE
;
A
#
# COMPACT_ATOMS: atom_id res chain seq x y z
N MET A 1 28.91 38.34 -12.86
CA MET A 1 28.52 37.28 -13.82
C MET A 1 28.11 35.95 -13.16
N LYS A 2 28.92 35.37 -12.25
CA LYS A 2 28.60 34.08 -11.58
C LYS A 2 27.24 34.08 -10.84
N LYS A 3 26.88 35.18 -10.18
CA LYS A 3 25.62 35.33 -9.40
C LYS A 3 24.36 35.19 -10.27
N ASN A 4 24.36 35.78 -11.48
CA ASN A 4 23.22 35.72 -12.41
C ASN A 4 23.05 34.34 -13.04
N ILE A 5 24.14 33.59 -13.24
CA ILE A 5 24.10 32.21 -13.76
C ILE A 5 23.58 31.26 -12.66
N ALA A 6 24.09 31.41 -11.42
CA ALA A 6 23.64 30.62 -10.28
C ALA A 6 22.14 30.84 -9.97
N GLN A 7 21.67 32.09 -10.07
CA GLN A 7 20.27 32.42 -9.84
C GLN A 7 19.35 31.82 -10.93
N LYS A 8 19.73 31.89 -12.21
CA LYS A 8 19.00 31.23 -13.30
C LYS A 8 19.00 29.71 -13.17
N PHE A 9 20.13 29.11 -12.78
CA PHE A 9 20.23 27.68 -12.51
C PHE A 9 19.32 27.24 -11.37
N SER A 10 19.27 28.00 -10.27
CA SER A 10 18.37 27.74 -9.15
C SER A 10 16.90 27.75 -9.58
N ILE A 11 16.49 28.71 -10.43
CA ILE A 11 15.11 28.78 -10.93
C ILE A 11 14.78 27.56 -11.80
N ILE A 12 15.68 27.17 -12.71
CA ILE A 12 15.50 25.99 -13.56
C ILE A 12 15.38 24.72 -12.71
N LEU A 13 16.25 24.57 -11.70
CA LEU A 13 16.22 23.43 -10.78
C LEU A 13 14.91 23.37 -9.99
N SER A 14 14.44 24.51 -9.46
CA SER A 14 13.16 24.58 -8.75
C SER A 14 11.98 24.16 -9.64
N VAL A 15 11.92 24.62 -10.89
CA VAL A 15 10.88 24.22 -11.84
C VAL A 15 10.92 22.72 -12.10
N LEU A 16 12.12 22.16 -12.26
CA LEU A 16 12.30 20.72 -12.50
C LEU A 16 11.84 19.88 -11.31
N ILE A 17 12.13 20.33 -10.08
CA ILE A 17 11.64 19.68 -8.84
C ILE A 17 10.11 19.71 -8.79
N VAL A 18 9.48 20.86 -9.08
CA VAL A 18 8.01 20.96 -9.08
C VAL A 18 7.39 20.02 -10.11
N ILE A 19 7.96 19.94 -11.32
CA ILE A 19 7.49 19.00 -12.34
C ILE A 19 7.63 17.55 -11.86
N LEU A 20 8.76 17.18 -11.24
CA LEU A 20 8.95 15.83 -10.70
C LEU A 20 7.94 15.49 -9.60
N ILE A 21 7.62 16.44 -8.73
CA ILE A 21 6.59 16.27 -7.69
C ILE A 21 5.23 16.01 -8.33
N VAL A 22 4.81 16.85 -9.30
CA VAL A 22 3.53 16.68 -10.01
C VAL A 22 3.47 15.34 -10.74
N LEU A 23 4.53 14.94 -11.44
CA LEU A 23 4.60 13.65 -12.12
C LEU A 23 4.48 12.48 -11.14
N SER A 24 5.05 12.60 -9.94
CA SER A 24 4.96 11.57 -8.89
C SER A 24 3.52 11.36 -8.43
N PHE A 25 2.78 12.45 -8.16
CA PHE A 25 1.36 12.38 -7.79
C PHE A 25 0.48 11.79 -8.90
N VAL A 26 0.72 12.19 -10.16
CA VAL A 26 -0.03 11.65 -11.31
C VAL A 26 0.26 10.16 -11.49
N HIS A 27 1.51 9.74 -11.31
CA HIS A 27 1.92 8.35 -11.42
C HIS A 27 1.21 7.46 -10.38
N GLU A 28 1.21 7.88 -9.12
CA GLU A 28 0.52 7.16 -8.05
C GLU A 28 -0.99 7.05 -8.32
N SER A 29 -1.61 8.17 -8.70
CA SER A 29 -3.03 8.22 -9.05
C SER A 29 -3.39 7.28 -10.22
N PHE A 30 -2.49 7.14 -11.20
CA PHE A 30 -2.67 6.22 -12.32
C PHE A 30 -2.66 4.75 -11.87
N TRP A 31 -1.70 4.37 -11.02
CA TRP A 31 -1.62 3.01 -10.49
C TRP A 31 -2.83 2.63 -9.65
N ILE A 32 -3.30 3.53 -8.79
CA ILE A 32 -4.51 3.33 -8.00
C ILE A 32 -5.71 3.07 -8.91
N LYS A 33 -5.89 3.88 -9.96
CA LYS A 33 -6.97 3.68 -10.94
C LYS A 33 -6.86 2.33 -11.64
N GLN A 34 -5.65 1.89 -11.99
CA GLN A 34 -5.44 0.60 -12.64
C GLN A 34 -5.76 -0.58 -11.71
N MET A 35 -5.31 -0.51 -10.45
CA MET A 35 -5.61 -1.49 -9.42
C MET A 35 -7.12 -1.64 -9.20
N LEU A 36 -7.85 -0.53 -9.11
CA LEU A 36 -9.31 -0.53 -8.90
C LEU A 36 -10.12 -1.03 -10.12
N LYS A 37 -9.53 -1.11 -11.32
CA LYS A 37 -10.22 -1.68 -12.51
C LYS A 37 -10.30 -3.20 -12.46
N LYS A 38 -9.27 -3.86 -11.90
CA LYS A 38 -9.19 -5.33 -11.80
C LYS A 38 -8.62 -5.72 -10.44
N PRO A 39 -9.32 -5.36 -9.34
CA PRO A 39 -8.80 -5.57 -8.00
C PRO A 39 -8.82 -7.05 -7.66
N ARG A 40 -7.78 -7.49 -6.96
CA ARG A 40 -7.71 -8.78 -6.30
C ARG A 40 -7.32 -8.56 -4.85
N TYR A 41 -7.70 -9.53 -4.02
CA TYR A 41 -7.49 -9.45 -2.59
C TYR A 41 -6.73 -10.68 -2.10
N THR A 42 -5.88 -10.49 -1.11
CA THR A 42 -5.18 -11.58 -0.43
C THR A 42 -4.84 -11.16 0.99
N VAL A 43 -4.44 -12.12 1.80
CA VAL A 43 -3.83 -11.86 3.09
C VAL A 43 -2.34 -11.59 2.91
N ALA A 44 -1.86 -10.58 3.62
CA ALA A 44 -0.45 -10.34 3.87
C ALA A 44 -0.11 -10.65 5.33
N GLU A 45 1.16 -10.94 5.58
CA GLU A 45 1.70 -11.23 6.92
C GLU A 45 2.83 -10.25 7.22
N ALA A 46 2.75 -9.55 8.35
CA ALA A 46 3.83 -8.71 8.86
C ALA A 46 5.07 -9.57 9.16
N THR A 47 6.21 -9.18 8.61
CA THR A 47 7.50 -9.84 8.81
C THR A 47 8.36 -9.21 9.91
N THR A 48 8.01 -7.99 10.30
CA THR A 48 8.65 -7.21 11.35
C THR A 48 7.58 -6.54 12.19
N ASP A 49 7.89 -6.18 13.43
CA ASP A 49 7.10 -5.20 14.15
C ASP A 49 7.22 -3.83 13.48
N TRP A 50 6.35 -2.89 13.85
CA TRP A 50 6.52 -1.51 13.46
C TRP A 50 7.86 -1.00 13.97
N HIS A 51 8.67 -0.46 13.07
CA HIS A 51 9.98 0.06 13.44
C HIS A 51 10.34 1.26 12.59
N GLN A 52 11.16 2.11 13.19
CA GLN A 52 11.86 3.17 12.50
C GLN A 52 13.22 2.61 12.08
N LYS A 53 13.40 2.28 10.78
CA LYS A 53 14.72 1.89 10.27
C LYS A 53 15.65 3.08 10.40
N ASN A 54 16.89 2.84 10.82
CA ASN A 54 17.97 3.84 10.87
C ASN A 54 18.32 4.46 9.49
N ASN A 55 17.62 4.08 8.40
CA ASN A 55 17.87 4.50 7.03
C ASN A 55 16.60 5.04 6.30
N ASN A 56 15.79 5.84 7.01
CA ASN A 56 14.65 6.63 6.47
C ASN A 56 13.36 5.87 6.10
N GLY A 57 13.23 4.59 6.45
CA GLY A 57 11.98 3.84 6.32
C GLY A 57 11.28 3.71 7.66
N VAL A 58 10.03 4.16 7.77
CA VAL A 58 9.19 3.96 8.96
C VAL A 58 8.02 3.06 8.57
N GLY A 59 7.79 2.01 9.34
CA GLY A 59 6.64 1.15 9.13
C GLY A 59 6.87 -0.31 9.47
N THR A 60 5.90 -1.13 9.08
CA THR A 60 5.95 -2.59 9.19
C THR A 60 6.25 -3.19 7.81
N ASP A 61 7.31 -4.00 7.71
CA ASP A 61 7.56 -4.80 6.52
C ASP A 61 6.63 -6.01 6.50
N TYR A 62 6.12 -6.37 5.32
CA TYR A 62 5.21 -7.49 5.17
C TYR A 62 5.47 -8.27 3.88
N LYS A 63 4.97 -9.51 3.85
CA LYS A 63 5.01 -10.39 2.69
C LYS A 63 3.60 -10.84 2.31
N TYR A 64 3.39 -11.15 1.04
CA TYR A 64 2.17 -11.80 0.57
C TYR A 64 2.50 -12.70 -0.63
N ARG A 65 1.68 -13.73 -0.83
CA ARG A 65 1.86 -14.69 -1.92
C ARG A 65 0.78 -14.47 -2.97
N VAL A 66 1.19 -14.34 -4.21
CA VAL A 66 0.31 -14.40 -5.39
C VAL A 66 0.96 -15.34 -6.39
N LYS A 67 0.21 -16.37 -6.77
CA LYS A 67 0.71 -17.53 -7.51
C LYS A 67 1.83 -18.21 -6.72
N ASP A 68 2.92 -18.54 -7.39
CA ASP A 68 4.11 -19.15 -6.80
C ASP A 68 5.17 -18.10 -6.42
N LYS A 69 4.79 -16.82 -6.34
CA LYS A 69 5.71 -15.71 -6.03
C LYS A 69 5.35 -15.05 -4.71
N ILE A 70 6.40 -14.78 -3.93
CA ILE A 70 6.33 -13.99 -2.70
C ILE A 70 6.72 -12.55 -3.06
N TYR A 71 5.90 -11.62 -2.62
CA TYR A 71 6.14 -10.19 -2.75
C TYR A 71 6.40 -9.60 -1.37
N PHE A 72 7.30 -8.63 -1.30
CA PHE A 72 7.65 -7.91 -0.09
C PHE A 72 7.33 -6.43 -0.29
N ALA A 73 6.79 -5.81 0.74
CA ALA A 73 6.46 -4.39 0.77
C ALA A 73 6.52 -3.87 2.21
N THR A 74 6.41 -2.56 2.36
CA THR A 74 6.38 -1.88 3.66
C THR A 74 5.11 -1.05 3.73
N THR A 75 4.44 -1.06 4.88
CA THR A 75 3.27 -0.23 5.16
C THR A 75 3.57 0.70 6.32
N ASN A 76 2.95 1.87 6.33
CA ASN A 76 3.00 2.80 7.46
C ASN A 76 2.08 2.39 8.62
N CYS A 77 1.20 1.40 8.42
CA CYS A 77 0.36 0.84 9.47
C CYS A 77 1.23 0.14 10.53
N SER A 78 0.85 0.29 11.80
CA SER A 78 1.56 -0.31 12.93
C SER A 78 1.07 -1.73 13.18
N TYR A 79 1.71 -2.70 12.54
CA TYR A 79 1.45 -4.13 12.80
C TYR A 79 2.58 -4.75 13.61
N GLN A 80 2.22 -5.75 14.42
CA GLN A 80 3.16 -6.65 15.07
C GLN A 80 3.57 -7.77 14.09
N LYS A 81 4.75 -8.32 14.28
CA LYS A 81 5.25 -9.42 13.47
C LYS A 81 4.33 -10.64 13.59
N GLY A 82 3.93 -11.18 12.44
CA GLY A 82 2.99 -12.30 12.35
C GLY A 82 1.54 -11.86 12.15
N ASP A 83 1.22 -10.58 12.36
CA ASP A 83 -0.11 -10.06 12.08
C ASP A 83 -0.50 -10.31 10.63
N GLN A 84 -1.74 -10.75 10.45
CA GLN A 84 -2.34 -10.97 9.15
C GLN A 84 -3.34 -9.86 8.85
N PHE A 85 -3.28 -9.32 7.64
CA PHE A 85 -4.18 -8.25 7.22
C PHE A 85 -4.52 -8.33 5.74
N LEU A 86 -5.65 -7.74 5.38
CA LEU A 86 -6.13 -7.71 4.00
C LEU A 86 -5.34 -6.70 3.18
N ILE A 87 -4.97 -7.10 1.97
CA ILE A 87 -4.44 -6.20 0.95
C ILE A 87 -5.27 -6.27 -0.32
N ILE A 88 -5.29 -5.15 -1.05
CA ILE A 88 -5.77 -5.07 -2.43
C ILE A 88 -4.56 -4.98 -3.36
N PHE A 89 -4.61 -5.63 -4.52
CA PHE A 89 -3.56 -5.56 -5.53
C PHE A 89 -4.09 -5.58 -6.96
N ASP A 90 -3.29 -5.08 -7.90
CA ASP A 90 -3.58 -5.16 -9.35
C ASP A 90 -3.32 -6.58 -9.87
N SER A 91 -4.35 -7.25 -10.36
CA SER A 91 -4.25 -8.60 -10.94
C SER A 91 -3.19 -8.77 -12.03
N LEU A 92 -2.86 -7.72 -12.79
CA LEU A 92 -1.84 -7.76 -13.85
C LEU A 92 -0.44 -7.49 -13.31
N LYS A 93 -0.33 -6.71 -12.23
CA LYS A 93 0.94 -6.30 -11.62
C LYS A 93 0.84 -6.39 -10.09
N PRO A 94 0.93 -7.60 -9.51
CA PRO A 94 0.68 -7.82 -8.09
C PRO A 94 1.55 -7.02 -7.13
N LYS A 95 2.74 -6.57 -7.58
CA LYS A 95 3.62 -5.66 -6.82
C LYS A 95 2.93 -4.35 -6.44
N ASN A 96 1.94 -3.92 -7.23
CA ASN A 96 1.13 -2.77 -6.91
C ASN A 96 0.01 -3.22 -5.97
N ALA A 97 0.29 -3.11 -4.68
CA ALA A 97 -0.61 -3.48 -3.62
C ALA A 97 -0.75 -2.33 -2.61
N LYS A 98 -1.87 -2.29 -1.91
CA LYS A 98 -2.12 -1.39 -0.79
C LYS A 98 -2.75 -2.17 0.35
N VAL A 99 -2.31 -1.88 1.57
CA VAL A 99 -2.92 -2.43 2.78
C VAL A 99 -4.32 -1.85 2.94
N LEU A 100 -5.29 -2.68 3.32
CA LEU A 100 -6.63 -2.25 3.69
C LEU A 100 -6.77 -2.31 5.22
N GLY A 101 -6.07 -1.42 5.91
CA GLY A 101 -6.02 -1.37 7.39
C GLY A 101 -7.35 -1.02 8.07
N ILE A 102 -8.40 -0.81 7.28
CA ILE A 102 -9.80 -0.66 7.72
C ILE A 102 -10.52 -1.98 7.95
N TYR A 103 -9.89 -3.12 7.60
CA TYR A 103 -10.43 -4.45 7.85
C TYR A 103 -9.45 -5.24 8.70
N SER A 104 -9.91 -5.71 9.86
CA SER A 104 -9.20 -6.71 10.66
C SER A 104 -9.49 -8.11 10.10
N ILE A 105 -8.48 -8.98 10.12
CA ILE A 105 -8.68 -10.40 9.91
C ILE A 105 -8.90 -11.01 11.28
N GLU A 106 -10.14 -11.39 11.57
CA GLU A 106 -10.50 -12.04 12.82
C GLU A 106 -9.79 -13.40 12.97
N ASN A 107 -9.53 -13.83 14.21
CA ASN A 107 -8.73 -15.05 14.46
C ASN A 107 -9.29 -16.32 13.80
N TYR A 108 -10.61 -16.42 13.57
CA TYR A 108 -11.21 -17.56 12.88
C TYR A 108 -10.96 -17.57 11.36
N LEU A 109 -10.38 -16.49 10.82
CA LEU A 109 -10.04 -16.29 9.41
C LEU A 109 -8.54 -16.54 9.13
N ILE A 110 -7.76 -16.99 10.11
CA ILE A 110 -6.31 -17.22 9.96
C ILE A 110 -6.00 -18.40 9.00
N ASP A 111 -6.88 -19.41 8.94
CA ASP A 111 -6.74 -20.59 8.07
C ASP A 111 -7.47 -20.46 6.72
N LEU A 112 -7.68 -19.24 6.26
CA LEU A 112 -8.37 -18.99 5.00
C LEU A 112 -7.62 -19.61 3.81
N LYS A 113 -8.35 -20.39 3.00
CA LYS A 113 -7.84 -20.90 1.73
C LYS A 113 -7.75 -19.76 0.72
N ILE A 114 -6.56 -19.16 0.61
CA ILE A 114 -6.27 -18.10 -0.35
C ILE A 114 -6.12 -18.73 -1.75
N PRO A 115 -6.92 -18.33 -2.75
CA PRO A 115 -6.76 -18.76 -4.12
C PRO A 115 -5.39 -18.35 -4.66
N VAL A 116 -4.83 -19.16 -5.56
CA VAL A 116 -3.54 -18.91 -6.21
C VAL A 116 -3.46 -17.50 -6.82
N ASN A 117 -4.56 -16.95 -7.35
CA ASN A 117 -4.60 -15.60 -7.95
C ASN A 117 -5.18 -14.52 -7.03
N GLY A 118 -5.35 -14.81 -5.74
CA GLY A 118 -6.13 -13.99 -4.81
C GLY A 118 -7.64 -14.04 -5.08
N TRP A 119 -8.40 -13.57 -4.12
CA TRP A 119 -9.85 -13.45 -4.19
C TRP A 119 -10.26 -12.37 -5.18
N LYS A 120 -11.38 -12.59 -5.89
CA LYS A 120 -12.19 -11.46 -6.37
C LYS A 120 -12.94 -10.85 -5.19
N TYR A 121 -13.59 -9.72 -5.42
CA TYR A 121 -14.45 -9.09 -4.42
C TYR A 121 -15.50 -10.06 -3.86
N GLU A 122 -16.23 -10.77 -4.73
CA GLU A 122 -17.26 -11.73 -4.32
C GLU A 122 -16.74 -12.97 -3.57
N ASP A 123 -15.44 -13.27 -3.69
CA ASP A 123 -14.82 -14.46 -3.09
C ASP A 123 -14.19 -14.17 -1.72
N VAL A 124 -14.19 -12.90 -1.27
CA VAL A 124 -13.63 -12.55 0.03
C VAL A 124 -14.52 -13.14 1.13
N PRO A 125 -13.96 -13.95 2.04
CA PRO A 125 -14.75 -14.77 2.98
C PRO A 125 -15.30 -14.00 4.18
N PHE A 126 -15.21 -12.68 4.16
CA PHE A 126 -15.73 -11.78 5.17
C PHE A 126 -16.24 -10.49 4.52
N LYS A 127 -17.02 -9.73 5.28
CA LYS A 127 -17.73 -8.57 4.75
C LYS A 127 -16.75 -7.43 4.44
N ILE A 128 -16.60 -7.12 3.16
CA ILE A 128 -15.91 -5.94 2.66
C ILE A 128 -16.87 -5.07 1.85
N ASP A 129 -16.55 -3.78 1.70
CA ASP A 129 -17.38 -2.82 0.96
C ASP A 129 -16.55 -2.14 -0.13
N SER A 130 -16.95 -2.35 -1.38
CA SER A 130 -16.21 -1.82 -2.54
C SER A 130 -16.17 -0.29 -2.60
N ASN A 131 -17.19 0.41 -2.11
CA ASN A 131 -17.22 1.88 -2.08
C ASN A 131 -16.29 2.42 -0.99
N THR A 132 -16.29 1.78 0.19
CA THR A 132 -15.36 2.09 1.28
C THR A 132 -13.92 1.84 0.84
N ILE A 133 -13.63 0.70 0.22
CA ILE A 133 -12.30 0.39 -0.34
C ILE A 133 -11.88 1.44 -1.36
N LYS A 134 -12.79 1.80 -2.29
CA LYS A 134 -12.49 2.81 -3.31
C LYS A 134 -12.13 4.15 -2.68
N LYS A 135 -12.92 4.63 -1.70
CA LYS A 135 -12.62 5.86 -0.95
C LYS A 135 -11.31 5.75 -0.17
N TYR A 136 -11.11 4.66 0.57
CA TYR A 136 -9.89 4.40 1.33
C TYR A 136 -8.63 4.49 0.47
N VAL A 137 -8.65 3.78 -0.66
CA VAL A 137 -7.49 3.69 -1.54
C VAL A 137 -7.24 5.02 -2.25
N GLN A 138 -8.28 5.74 -2.67
CA GLN A 138 -8.17 6.99 -3.44
C GLN A 138 -7.88 8.22 -2.57
N ASP A 139 -8.55 8.34 -1.42
CA ASP A 139 -8.51 9.56 -0.60
C ASP A 139 -7.40 9.51 0.44
N GLY A 140 -6.94 8.32 0.85
CA GLY A 140 -5.87 8.15 1.85
C GLY A 140 -6.18 8.69 3.26
N ASN A 141 -7.38 9.25 3.47
CA ASN A 141 -7.79 10.01 4.65
C ASN A 141 -8.64 9.21 5.66
N ILE A 142 -8.63 7.88 5.58
CA ILE A 142 -9.32 7.05 6.57
C ILE A 142 -8.23 6.49 7.46
N GLU A 143 -8.25 6.87 8.73
CA GLU A 143 -7.29 6.39 9.73
C GLU A 143 -7.34 4.85 9.77
N PRO A 144 -6.18 4.16 9.66
CA PRO A 144 -6.13 2.71 9.83
C PRO A 144 -6.49 2.35 11.28
N PHE A 145 -6.89 1.10 11.52
CA PHE A 145 -7.03 0.58 12.89
C PHE A 145 -5.72 0.81 13.65
N GLU A 146 -5.77 1.59 14.73
CA GLU A 146 -4.68 1.67 15.70
C GLU A 146 -4.81 0.48 16.65
N TYR A 147 -3.69 -0.21 16.89
CA TYR A 147 -3.61 -1.18 17.97
C TYR A 147 -3.49 -0.39 19.27
N ASP A 148 -4.39 -0.65 20.23
CA ASP A 148 -4.25 -0.15 21.59
C ASP A 148 -2.88 -0.62 22.13
N GLN A 149 -2.02 0.32 22.49
CA GLN A 149 -0.74 0.02 23.13
C GLN A 149 -1.00 -0.33 24.59
N GLU A 150 -1.17 -1.62 24.90
CA GLU A 150 -1.07 -2.15 26.27
C GLU A 150 0.40 -2.32 26.71
#